data_AF-A0A2V9LP30-F1
#
_entry.id   AF-A0A2V9LP30-F1
#
_cell.length_a   1.000
_cell.length_b   1.000
_cell.length_c   1.000
_cell.angle_alpha   90.00
_cell.angle_beta   90.00
_cell.angle_gamma   90.00
#
_symmetry.space_group_name_H-M   'P 1'
#
loop_
_entity.id
_entity.type
_entity.pdbx_description
1 polymer ?
#
loop_
_entity_poly.entity_id
_entity_poly.type
_entity_poly.pdbx_seq_one_letter_code
_entity_poly.pdbx_strand_id
1 'polypeptide(L)'
;MALRYQIAFLKDDKTEMERLAALGQEKSELEDWTCDQEASALAYYGHLQQARRKSRRAVDLARQAGHRESAAQHEAGAAVRESLFGNAQEARRIAVSAHDLSNGRDAEYGAALALVLSMDSALAQTLADDLEKRFPEDTVVRFSYLPALRSLQALNHGGSSKAIELLQVAAPYELGWQGCCSVGFVGSLYPIYVRGAAYLAGRQGAEAAAEFQKILDHRGIVVSDPIGAVARLQLGRAFAMSGEKTKAKTAYQDFLTLWKDADPDIPILQQAKAEYAELP
;
A
#
# COMPACT_ATOMS: atom_id res chain seq x y z
N MET A 1 -15.52 16.45 -4.03
CA MET A 1 -14.56 16.23 -5.15
C MET A 1 -13.83 14.92 -4.97
N ALA A 2 -13.35 14.63 -3.75
CA ALA A 2 -12.56 13.45 -3.47
C ALA A 2 -13.19 12.10 -3.85
N LEU A 3 -14.38 11.84 -3.32
CA LEU A 3 -15.13 10.62 -3.65
C LEU A 3 -15.44 10.48 -5.14
N ARG A 4 -15.65 11.59 -5.87
CA ARG A 4 -15.92 11.55 -7.31
C ARG A 4 -14.71 11.08 -8.11
N TYR A 5 -13.51 11.51 -7.73
CA TYR A 5 -12.28 11.07 -8.39
C TYR A 5 -12.05 9.58 -8.15
N GLN A 6 -12.24 9.11 -6.92
CA GLN A 6 -12.15 7.69 -6.57
C GLN A 6 -13.19 6.84 -7.32
N ILE A 7 -14.44 7.31 -7.44
CA ILE A 7 -15.47 6.64 -8.23
C ILE A 7 -15.10 6.61 -9.72
N ALA A 8 -14.56 7.71 -10.27
CA ALA A 8 -14.12 7.76 -11.66
C ALA A 8 -13.00 6.74 -11.91
N PHE A 9 -12.02 6.65 -11.01
CA PHE A 9 -10.97 5.62 -11.05
C PHE A 9 -11.57 4.21 -11.02
N LEU A 10 -12.51 3.93 -10.12
CA LEU A 10 -13.14 2.61 -10.01
C LEU A 10 -13.99 2.23 -11.24
N LYS A 11 -14.47 3.21 -12.00
CA LYS A 11 -15.21 3.03 -13.25
C LYS A 11 -14.33 3.07 -14.50
N ASP A 12 -13.02 3.19 -14.34
CA ASP A 12 -12.06 3.37 -15.43
C ASP A 12 -12.36 4.62 -16.31
N ASP A 13 -13.01 5.64 -15.74
CA ASP A 13 -13.37 6.89 -16.41
C ASP A 13 -12.23 7.91 -16.37
N LYS A 14 -11.25 7.72 -17.26
CA LYS A 14 -10.05 8.58 -17.36
C LYS A 14 -10.40 10.05 -17.66
N THR A 15 -11.41 10.29 -18.49
CA THR A 15 -11.83 11.64 -18.86
C THR A 15 -12.39 12.39 -17.66
N GLU A 16 -13.22 11.75 -16.84
CA GLU A 16 -13.71 12.38 -15.60
C GLU A 16 -12.58 12.55 -14.57
N MET A 17 -11.63 11.62 -14.48
CA MET A 17 -10.45 11.80 -13.63
C MET A 17 -9.62 13.02 -14.03
N GLU A 18 -9.32 13.20 -15.31
CA GLU A 18 -8.59 14.36 -15.84
C GLU A 18 -9.34 15.67 -15.58
N ARG A 19 -10.66 15.68 -15.83
CA ARG A 19 -11.51 16.85 -15.56
C ARG A 19 -11.54 17.22 -14.09
N LEU A 20 -11.60 16.23 -13.19
CA LEU A 20 -11.57 16.44 -11.74
C LEU A 20 -10.20 16.87 -11.25
N ALA A 21 -9.11 16.36 -11.85
CA ALA A 21 -7.75 16.78 -11.54
C ALA A 21 -7.51 18.25 -11.91
N ALA A 22 -7.95 18.68 -13.09
CA ALA A 22 -7.90 20.08 -13.51
C ALA A 22 -8.70 21.00 -12.56
N LEU A 23 -9.90 20.58 -12.16
CA LEU A 23 -10.72 21.33 -11.20
C LEU A 23 -10.08 21.40 -9.80
N GLY A 24 -9.30 20.38 -9.41
CA GLY A 24 -8.53 20.36 -8.18
C GLY A 24 -7.39 21.38 -8.17
N GLN A 25 -6.73 21.57 -9.31
CA GLN A 25 -5.65 22.55 -9.45
C GLN A 25 -6.13 24.00 -9.34
N GLU A 26 -7.37 24.28 -9.74
CA GLU A 26 -7.99 25.60 -9.55
C GLU A 26 -8.33 25.90 -8.08
N LYS A 27 -8.34 24.88 -7.20
CA LYS A 27 -8.74 24.98 -5.80
C LYS A 27 -7.56 24.69 -4.87
N SER A 28 -6.91 25.76 -4.41
CA SER A 28 -5.70 25.70 -3.57
C SER A 28 -5.80 24.79 -2.34
N GLU A 29 -6.98 24.60 -1.74
CA GLU A 29 -7.17 23.76 -0.54
C GLU A 29 -7.13 22.25 -0.80
N LEU A 30 -7.25 21.81 -2.06
CA LEU A 30 -7.31 20.39 -2.44
C LEU A 30 -6.23 20.02 -3.45
N GLU A 31 -5.30 20.92 -3.75
CA GLU A 31 -4.29 20.71 -4.79
C GLU A 31 -3.29 19.62 -4.40
N ASP A 32 -2.87 19.58 -3.13
CA ASP A 32 -1.98 18.54 -2.58
C ASP A 32 -2.64 17.16 -2.65
N TRP A 33 -3.87 17.06 -2.12
CA TRP A 33 -4.67 15.84 -2.17
C TRP A 33 -4.89 15.34 -3.60
N THR A 34 -5.23 16.25 -4.52
CA THR A 34 -5.47 15.90 -5.94
C THR A 34 -4.19 15.34 -6.57
N CYS A 35 -3.03 15.97 -6.32
CA CYS A 35 -1.75 15.48 -6.82
C CYS A 35 -1.41 14.08 -6.26
N ASP A 36 -1.70 13.82 -4.99
CA ASP A 36 -1.44 12.51 -4.38
C ASP A 36 -2.34 11.40 -4.95
N GLN A 37 -3.58 11.72 -5.26
CA GLN A 37 -4.51 10.79 -5.92
C GLN A 37 -4.14 10.50 -7.38
N GLU A 38 -3.66 11.50 -8.11
CA GLU A 38 -3.04 11.30 -9.43
C GLU A 38 -1.82 10.39 -9.32
N ALA A 39 -0.96 10.62 -8.31
CA ALA A 39 0.21 9.77 -8.06
C ALA A 39 -0.18 8.30 -7.78
N SER A 40 -1.18 8.10 -6.94
CA SER A 40 -1.68 6.76 -6.60
C SER A 40 -2.29 6.05 -7.80
N ALA A 41 -3.09 6.75 -8.61
CA ALA A 41 -3.65 6.19 -9.85
C ALA A 41 -2.55 5.82 -10.86
N LEU A 42 -1.56 6.71 -11.08
CA LEU A 42 -0.41 6.43 -11.96
C LEU A 42 0.38 5.21 -11.49
N ALA A 43 0.64 5.12 -10.19
CA ALA A 43 1.34 4.00 -9.59
C ALA A 43 0.58 2.68 -9.72
N TYR A 44 -0.74 2.69 -9.59
CA TYR A 44 -1.59 1.51 -9.74
C TYR A 44 -1.39 0.82 -11.10
N TYR A 45 -1.19 1.63 -12.16
CA TYR A 45 -0.90 1.17 -13.53
C TYR A 45 0.61 1.04 -13.83
N GLY A 46 1.47 1.21 -12.82
CA GLY A 46 2.92 1.03 -12.96
C GLY A 46 3.66 2.21 -13.62
N HIS A 47 3.04 3.39 -13.75
CA HIS A 47 3.72 4.61 -14.21
C HIS A 47 4.45 5.31 -13.05
N LEU A 48 5.39 4.60 -12.42
CA LEU A 48 6.05 4.99 -11.17
C LEU A 48 6.82 6.31 -11.27
N GLN A 49 7.50 6.58 -12.39
CA GLN A 49 8.26 7.82 -12.58
C GLN A 49 7.34 9.04 -12.60
N GLN A 50 6.15 8.91 -13.20
CA GLN A 50 5.13 9.96 -13.19
C GLN A 50 4.52 10.10 -11.79
N ALA A 51 4.23 8.97 -11.13
CA ALA A 51 3.73 8.95 -9.75
C ALA A 51 4.68 9.65 -8.78
N ARG A 52 6.00 9.40 -8.87
CA ARG A 52 7.02 10.08 -8.05
C ARG A 52 6.99 11.60 -8.23
N ARG A 53 6.83 12.10 -9.46
CA ARG A 53 6.72 13.54 -9.72
C ARG A 53 5.47 14.14 -9.07
N LYS A 54 4.32 13.47 -9.20
CA LYS A 54 3.05 13.91 -8.60
C LYS A 54 3.08 13.86 -7.07
N SER A 55 3.65 12.82 -6.46
CA SER A 55 3.81 12.77 -4.99
C SER A 55 4.75 13.86 -4.47
N ARG A 56 5.88 14.15 -5.14
CA ARG A 56 6.74 15.29 -4.75
C ARG A 56 5.97 16.60 -4.80
N ARG A 57 5.18 16.82 -5.85
CA ARG A 57 4.32 18.00 -5.97
C ARG A 57 3.30 18.10 -4.84
N ALA A 58 2.64 16.99 -4.47
CA ALA A 58 1.70 16.94 -3.35
C ALA A 58 2.37 17.36 -2.02
N VAL A 59 3.55 16.81 -1.74
CA VAL A 59 4.34 17.14 -0.55
C VAL A 59 4.75 18.62 -0.55
N ASP A 60 5.24 19.14 -1.67
CA ASP A 60 5.66 20.54 -1.78
C ASP A 60 4.48 21.50 -1.56
N LEU A 61 3.30 21.18 -2.10
CA LEU A 61 2.08 21.94 -1.90
C LEU A 61 1.64 21.95 -0.43
N ALA A 62 1.58 20.77 0.20
CA ALA A 62 1.23 20.66 1.61
C ALA A 62 2.21 21.44 2.51
N ARG A 63 3.52 21.39 2.21
CA ARG A 63 4.54 22.18 2.92
C ARG A 63 4.35 23.69 2.72
N GLN A 64 4.08 24.14 1.49
CA GLN A 64 3.83 25.55 1.18
C GLN A 64 2.57 26.09 1.89
N ALA A 65 1.55 25.25 2.04
CA ALA A 65 0.34 25.55 2.81
C ALA A 65 0.54 25.46 4.34
N GLY A 66 1.73 25.06 4.83
CA GLY A 66 2.01 24.87 6.25
C GLY A 66 1.41 23.59 6.86
N HIS A 67 0.83 22.71 6.04
CA HIS A 67 0.21 21.46 6.46
C HIS A 67 1.24 20.32 6.59
N ARG A 68 2.07 20.39 7.64
CA ARG A 68 3.16 19.41 7.86
C ARG A 68 2.68 17.97 7.99
N GLU A 69 1.54 17.75 8.65
CA GLU A 69 0.94 16.42 8.78
C GLU A 69 0.51 15.85 7.42
N SER A 70 -0.16 16.64 6.58
CA SER A 70 -0.54 16.22 5.23
C SER A 70 0.68 15.85 4.40
N ALA A 71 1.74 16.68 4.45
CA ALA A 71 3.00 16.41 3.78
C ALA A 71 3.62 15.07 4.25
N ALA A 72 3.60 14.80 5.55
CA ALA A 72 4.08 13.54 6.12
C ALA A 72 3.25 12.33 5.66
N GLN A 73 1.91 12.46 5.61
CA GLN A 73 1.03 11.39 5.11
C GLN A 73 1.25 11.08 3.62
N HIS A 74 1.47 12.10 2.78
CA HIS A 74 1.82 11.90 1.37
C HIS A 74 3.19 11.23 1.20
N GLU A 75 4.20 11.64 1.97
CA GLU A 75 5.50 10.96 1.97
C GLU A 75 5.38 9.51 2.44
N ALA A 76 4.62 9.25 3.52
CA ALA A 76 4.41 7.90 4.04
C ALA A 76 3.72 6.98 3.01
N GLY A 77 2.67 7.45 2.32
CA GLY A 77 2.03 6.70 1.24
C GLY A 77 2.97 6.41 0.07
N ALA A 78 3.80 7.39 -0.32
CA ALA A 78 4.83 7.19 -1.32
C ALA A 78 5.87 6.15 -0.87
N ALA A 79 6.32 6.18 0.39
CA ALA A 79 7.27 5.22 0.93
C ALA A 79 6.71 3.79 0.91
N VAL A 80 5.46 3.59 1.34
CA VAL A 80 4.81 2.26 1.33
C VAL A 80 4.73 1.71 -0.10
N ARG A 81 4.36 2.55 -1.07
CA ARG A 81 4.34 2.19 -2.49
C ARG A 81 5.73 1.74 -2.98
N GLU A 82 6.78 2.51 -2.67
CA GLU A 82 8.15 2.15 -3.06
C GLU A 82 8.57 0.80 -2.45
N SER A 83 8.24 0.54 -1.18
CA SER A 83 8.49 -0.75 -0.54
C SER A 83 7.78 -1.90 -1.28
N LEU A 84 6.48 -1.74 -1.55
CA LEU A 84 5.67 -2.74 -2.24
C LEU A 84 6.16 -3.02 -3.67
N PHE A 85 6.78 -2.03 -4.32
CA PHE A 85 7.34 -2.18 -5.66
C PHE A 85 8.78 -2.70 -5.68
N GLY A 86 9.36 -2.95 -4.50
CA GLY A 86 10.71 -3.51 -4.32
C GLY A 86 11.83 -2.48 -4.27
N ASN A 87 11.52 -1.18 -4.19
CA ASN A 87 12.49 -0.08 -4.12
C ASN A 87 12.89 0.24 -2.67
N ALA A 88 13.43 -0.75 -1.96
CA ALA A 88 13.61 -0.68 -0.51
C ALA A 88 14.47 0.50 -0.03
N GLN A 89 15.53 0.87 -0.76
CA GLN A 89 16.38 2.01 -0.37
C GLN A 89 15.64 3.35 -0.44
N GLU A 90 14.87 3.56 -1.51
CA GLU A 90 14.10 4.79 -1.69
C GLU A 90 12.96 4.86 -0.67
N ALA A 91 12.29 3.73 -0.43
CA ALA A 91 11.24 3.64 0.58
C ALA A 91 11.73 4.03 1.98
N ARG A 92 12.88 3.51 2.42
CA ARG A 92 13.48 3.88 3.71
C ARG A 92 13.79 5.37 3.79
N ARG A 93 14.38 5.94 2.72
CA ARG A 93 14.70 7.38 2.66
C ARG A 93 13.44 8.25 2.83
N ILE A 94 12.37 7.91 2.12
CA ILE A 94 11.10 8.65 2.19
C ILE A 94 10.42 8.45 3.55
N ALA A 95 10.44 7.23 4.12
CA ALA A 95 9.84 6.96 5.42
C ALA A 95 10.49 7.75 6.57
N VAL A 96 11.82 7.87 6.56
CA VAL A 96 12.55 8.72 7.54
C VAL A 96 12.14 10.19 7.38
N SER A 97 12.08 10.69 6.14
CA SER A 97 11.62 12.06 5.86
C SER A 97 10.18 12.30 6.35
N ALA A 98 9.27 11.32 6.17
CA ALA A 98 7.90 11.42 6.65
C ALA A 98 7.84 11.55 8.17
N HIS A 99 8.63 10.74 8.89
CA HIS A 99 8.75 10.80 10.34
C HIS A 99 9.33 12.14 10.83
N ASP A 100 10.33 12.69 10.14
CA ASP A 100 10.94 13.99 10.48
C ASP A 100 9.96 15.17 10.27
N LEU A 101 8.97 15.01 9.39
CA LEU A 101 7.97 16.05 9.12
C LEU A 101 6.90 16.15 10.20
N SER A 102 6.42 15.01 10.70
CA SER A 102 5.32 14.92 11.67
C SER A 102 5.32 13.60 12.42
N ASN A 103 4.79 13.65 13.66
CA ASN A 103 4.52 12.49 14.50
C ASN A 103 3.02 12.12 14.54
N GLY A 104 2.23 12.53 13.53
CA GLY A 104 0.82 12.18 13.46
C GLY A 104 0.60 10.67 13.29
N ARG A 105 -0.50 10.18 13.88
CA ARG A 105 -0.83 8.75 13.97
C ARG A 105 -0.73 8.01 12.63
N ASP A 106 -1.32 8.58 11.58
CA ASP A 106 -1.41 7.92 10.27
C ASP A 106 -0.11 8.05 9.46
N ALA A 107 0.58 9.20 9.56
CA ALA A 107 1.89 9.40 8.96
C ALA A 107 2.93 8.44 9.54
N GLU A 108 3.00 8.30 10.87
CA GLU A 108 3.92 7.38 11.52
C GLU A 108 3.62 5.91 11.21
N TYR A 109 2.34 5.53 11.16
CA TYR A 109 1.99 4.17 10.73
C TYR A 109 2.50 3.88 9.33
N GLY A 110 2.24 4.76 8.35
CA GLY A 110 2.72 4.56 6.99
C GLY A 110 4.25 4.54 6.90
N ALA A 111 4.95 5.39 7.66
CA ALA A 111 6.42 5.37 7.74
C ALA A 111 6.94 4.04 8.33
N ALA A 112 6.41 3.61 9.47
CA ALA A 112 6.78 2.35 10.12
C ALA A 112 6.50 1.14 9.21
N LEU A 113 5.37 1.16 8.51
CA LEU A 113 4.97 0.12 7.57
C LEU A 113 5.93 0.03 6.38
N ALA A 114 6.30 1.18 5.80
CA ALA A 114 7.27 1.22 4.71
C ALA A 114 8.63 0.67 5.16
N LEU A 115 9.09 1.04 6.36
CA LEU A 115 10.37 0.58 6.93
C LEU A 115 10.39 -0.94 7.15
N VAL A 116 9.35 -1.51 7.77
CA VAL A 116 9.29 -2.95 8.04
C VAL A 116 9.17 -3.76 6.75
N LEU A 117 8.39 -3.28 5.75
CA LEU A 117 8.34 -3.90 4.41
C LEU A 117 9.70 -3.84 3.69
N SER A 118 10.52 -2.84 4.00
CA SER A 118 11.87 -2.65 3.46
C SER A 118 12.98 -3.27 4.32
N MET A 119 12.62 -4.19 5.23
CA MET A 119 13.53 -4.91 6.14
C MET A 119 14.28 -4.02 7.16
N ASP A 120 13.90 -2.76 7.34
CA ASP A 120 14.45 -1.89 8.38
C ASP A 120 13.61 -2.00 9.66
N SER A 121 13.99 -2.96 10.50
CA SER A 121 13.16 -3.35 11.65
C SER A 121 13.40 -2.47 12.90
N ALA A 122 14.53 -1.78 13.00
CA ALA A 122 14.89 -1.04 14.21
C ALA A 122 14.06 0.24 14.38
N LEU A 123 14.02 1.08 13.34
CA LEU A 123 13.21 2.31 13.38
C LEU A 123 11.71 1.96 13.35
N ALA A 124 11.30 0.97 12.56
CA ALA A 124 9.91 0.52 12.53
C ALA A 124 9.40 0.08 13.91
N GLN A 125 10.21 -0.65 14.69
CA GLN A 125 9.87 -1.03 16.06
C GLN A 125 9.70 0.20 16.96
N THR A 126 10.61 1.17 16.85
CA THR A 126 10.56 2.38 17.67
C THR A 126 9.28 3.17 17.40
N LEU A 127 8.88 3.30 16.14
CA LEU A 127 7.62 3.96 15.76
C LEU A 127 6.39 3.16 16.22
N ALA A 128 6.43 1.83 16.13
CA ALA A 128 5.34 0.99 16.61
C ALA A 128 5.13 1.12 18.13
N ASP A 129 6.21 1.15 18.91
CA ASP A 129 6.15 1.32 20.37
C ASP A 129 5.65 2.71 20.76
N ASP A 130 6.05 3.74 20.02
CA ASP A 130 5.56 5.11 20.23
C ASP A 130 4.08 5.26 19.89
N LEU A 131 3.60 4.64 18.81
CA LEU A 131 2.18 4.57 18.45
C LEU A 131 1.35 3.91 19.57
N GLU A 132 1.81 2.80 20.12
CA GLU A 132 1.14 2.13 21.25
C GLU A 132 1.07 3.03 22.49
N LYS A 133 2.15 3.77 22.78
CA LYS A 133 2.24 4.65 23.94
C LYS A 133 1.36 5.90 23.81
N ARG A 134 1.34 6.56 22.64
CA ARG A 134 0.61 7.81 22.42
C ARG A 134 -0.86 7.60 22.08
N PHE A 135 -1.21 6.45 21.51
CA PHE A 135 -2.57 6.13 21.08
C PHE A 135 -3.10 4.79 21.66
N PRO A 136 -3.03 4.58 22.99
CA PRO A 136 -3.32 3.29 23.62
C PRO A 136 -4.79 2.86 23.56
N GLU A 137 -5.70 3.79 23.29
CA GLU A 137 -7.15 3.57 23.17
C GLU A 137 -7.66 3.74 21.73
N ASP A 138 -6.79 4.09 20.79
CA ASP A 138 -7.18 4.26 19.39
C ASP A 138 -7.50 2.91 18.76
N THR A 139 -8.72 2.78 18.26
CA THR A 139 -9.22 1.50 17.71
C THR A 139 -8.42 1.08 16.48
N VAL A 140 -8.07 2.01 15.58
CA VAL A 140 -7.32 1.69 14.37
C VAL A 140 -5.90 1.28 14.73
N VAL A 141 -5.27 1.98 15.68
CA VAL A 141 -3.92 1.63 16.15
C VAL A 141 -3.89 0.23 16.75
N ARG A 142 -4.81 -0.06 17.67
CA ARG A 142 -4.87 -1.34 18.39
C ARG A 142 -5.24 -2.54 17.52
N PHE A 143 -6.16 -2.35 16.58
CA PHE A 143 -6.78 -3.45 15.85
C PHE A 143 -6.41 -3.51 14.37
N SER A 144 -5.67 -2.54 13.83
CA SER A 144 -5.19 -2.55 12.43
C SER A 144 -3.68 -2.33 12.36
N TYR A 145 -3.19 -1.18 12.85
CA TYR A 145 -1.81 -0.76 12.63
C TYR A 145 -0.79 -1.60 13.37
N LEU A 146 -0.89 -1.70 14.71
CA LEU A 146 0.07 -2.45 15.52
C LEU A 146 0.09 -3.95 15.18
N PRO A 147 -1.06 -4.63 14.97
CA PRO A 147 -1.07 -6.00 14.48
C PRO A 147 -0.33 -6.15 13.14
N ALA A 148 -0.58 -5.26 12.16
CA ALA A 148 0.10 -5.33 10.87
C ALA A 148 1.63 -5.14 10.98
N LEU A 149 2.08 -4.13 11.74
CA LEU A 149 3.51 -3.85 11.95
C LEU A 149 4.22 -5.01 12.66
N ARG A 150 3.65 -5.48 13.78
CA ARG A 150 4.23 -6.57 14.58
C ARG A 150 4.25 -7.89 13.80
N SER A 151 3.25 -8.14 12.97
CA SER A 151 3.22 -9.32 12.11
C SER A 151 4.26 -9.27 11.00
N LEU A 152 4.43 -8.14 10.32
CA LEU A 152 5.50 -7.99 9.33
C LEU A 152 6.88 -8.17 9.96
N GLN A 153 7.09 -7.64 11.16
CA GLN A 153 8.34 -7.84 11.88
C GLN A 153 8.57 -9.32 12.24
N ALA A 154 7.53 -10.01 12.75
CA ALA A 154 7.60 -11.44 12.99
C ALA A 154 7.95 -12.22 11.71
N LEU A 155 7.39 -11.84 10.56
CA LEU A 155 7.73 -12.42 9.26
C LEU A 155 9.18 -12.17 8.85
N ASN A 156 9.71 -10.97 9.08
CA ASN A 156 11.11 -10.65 8.81
C ASN A 156 12.07 -11.51 9.64
N HIS A 157 11.61 -12.04 10.79
CA HIS A 157 12.32 -13.00 11.62
C HIS A 157 11.98 -14.48 11.31
N GLY A 158 11.26 -14.76 10.22
CA GLY A 158 10.88 -16.10 9.79
C GLY A 158 9.66 -16.71 10.51
N GLY A 159 8.95 -15.94 11.33
CA GLY A 159 7.85 -16.39 12.16
C GLY A 159 6.47 -16.30 11.50
N SER A 160 6.20 -17.11 10.46
CA SER A 160 4.90 -17.12 9.76
C SER A 160 3.70 -17.38 10.69
N SER A 161 3.76 -18.44 11.51
CA SER A 161 2.68 -18.76 12.44
C SER A 161 2.42 -17.65 13.46
N LYS A 162 3.49 -16.99 13.93
CA LYS A 162 3.36 -15.88 14.89
C LYS A 162 2.72 -14.66 14.25
N ALA A 163 3.09 -14.35 13.00
CA ALA A 163 2.47 -13.27 12.24
C ALA A 163 0.96 -13.48 12.03
N ILE A 164 0.54 -14.72 11.76
CA ILE A 164 -0.88 -15.09 11.61
C ILE A 164 -1.61 -14.94 12.94
N GLU A 165 -1.03 -15.42 14.05
CA GLU A 165 -1.61 -15.30 15.40
C GLU A 165 -1.84 -13.83 15.79
N LEU A 166 -0.84 -12.98 15.59
CA LEU A 166 -0.91 -11.55 15.90
C LEU A 166 -2.01 -10.81 15.13
N LEU A 167 -2.36 -11.28 13.91
CA LEU A 167 -3.39 -10.66 13.07
C LEU A 167 -4.81 -11.11 13.41
N GLN A 168 -5.01 -12.09 14.29
CA GLN A 168 -6.35 -12.55 14.66
C GLN A 168 -7.21 -11.43 15.25
N VAL A 169 -6.59 -10.54 16.03
CA VAL A 169 -7.28 -9.40 16.66
C VAL A 169 -7.83 -8.40 15.63
N ALA A 170 -7.27 -8.35 14.43
CA ALA A 170 -7.69 -7.46 13.35
C ALA A 170 -8.89 -8.00 12.55
N ALA A 171 -9.16 -9.30 12.61
CA ALA A 171 -10.14 -9.96 11.75
C ALA A 171 -11.57 -9.36 11.78
N PRO A 172 -12.10 -8.91 12.93
CA PRO A 172 -13.43 -8.29 12.96
C PRO A 172 -13.49 -6.88 12.33
N TYR A 173 -12.33 -6.22 12.16
CA TYR A 173 -12.23 -4.80 11.80
C TYR A 173 -11.58 -4.57 10.43
N GLU A 174 -11.01 -5.61 9.83
CA GLU A 174 -10.14 -5.51 8.66
C GLU A 174 -10.80 -5.02 7.38
N LEU A 175 -12.14 -5.05 7.30
CA LEU A 175 -12.93 -4.45 6.21
C LEU A 175 -13.41 -3.03 6.53
N GLY A 176 -13.03 -2.47 7.68
CA GLY A 176 -13.34 -1.10 8.05
C GLY A 176 -12.56 -0.10 7.20
N TRP A 177 -13.25 0.88 6.62
CA TRP A 177 -12.61 2.00 5.93
C TRP A 177 -12.03 2.98 6.95
N GLN A 178 -10.70 3.14 6.92
CA GLN A 178 -9.95 3.94 7.89
C GLN A 178 -9.77 5.42 7.44
N GLY A 179 -10.34 5.79 6.28
CA GLY A 179 -9.98 7.00 5.53
C GLY A 179 -10.90 8.21 5.66
N CYS A 180 -11.82 8.27 6.64
CA CYS A 180 -12.69 9.44 6.75
C CYS A 180 -11.95 10.73 7.19
N CYS A 181 -10.75 10.60 7.77
CA CYS A 181 -9.94 11.71 8.29
C CYS A 181 -8.49 11.72 7.78
N SER A 182 -8.11 10.82 6.87
CA SER A 182 -6.75 10.80 6.28
C SER A 182 -6.77 11.51 4.93
N VAL A 183 -5.74 12.33 4.68
CA VAL A 183 -5.56 13.08 3.42
C VAL A 183 -4.55 12.40 2.48
N GLY A 184 -3.93 11.29 2.91
CA GLY A 184 -2.97 10.53 2.12
C GLY A 184 -3.10 9.03 2.36
N PHE A 185 -2.07 8.40 2.92
CA PHE A 185 -2.09 6.97 3.21
C PHE A 185 -3.19 6.59 4.22
N VAL A 186 -4.06 5.66 3.83
CA VAL A 186 -5.21 5.21 4.65
C VAL A 186 -4.96 3.85 5.31
N GLY A 187 -4.09 3.00 4.75
CA GLY A 187 -3.75 1.71 5.37
C GLY A 187 -4.86 0.66 5.39
N SER A 188 -5.93 0.85 4.62
CA SER A 188 -7.06 -0.11 4.59
C SER A 188 -6.66 -1.45 3.97
N LEU A 189 -7.19 -2.54 4.51
CA LEU A 189 -6.90 -3.94 4.12
C LEU A 189 -5.43 -4.38 4.29
N TYR A 190 -4.54 -3.59 4.87
CA TYR A 190 -3.16 -4.02 5.11
C TYR A 190 -3.05 -5.23 6.06
N PRO A 191 -3.85 -5.39 7.13
CA PRO A 191 -3.87 -6.63 7.90
C PRO A 191 -4.14 -7.89 7.05
N ILE A 192 -5.02 -7.78 6.05
CA ILE A 192 -5.32 -8.87 5.10
C ILE A 192 -4.11 -9.13 4.20
N TYR A 193 -3.51 -8.08 3.62
CA TYR A 193 -2.33 -8.21 2.78
C TYR A 193 -1.17 -8.89 3.53
N VAL A 194 -0.91 -8.47 4.76
CA VAL A 194 0.15 -9.03 5.61
C VAL A 194 -0.15 -10.48 5.98
N ARG A 195 -1.40 -10.84 6.27
CA ARG A 195 -1.78 -12.23 6.54
C ARG A 195 -1.61 -13.12 5.31
N GLY A 196 -1.95 -12.63 4.11
CA GLY A 196 -1.66 -13.33 2.86
C GLY A 196 -0.17 -13.56 2.66
N ALA A 197 0.66 -12.54 2.94
CA ALA A 197 2.12 -12.67 2.90
C ALA A 197 2.64 -13.68 3.95
N ALA A 198 2.04 -13.72 5.14
CA ALA A 198 2.38 -14.69 6.18
C ALA A 198 2.06 -16.12 5.76
N TYR A 199 0.91 -16.34 5.12
CA TYR A 199 0.54 -17.64 4.56
C TYR A 199 1.49 -18.07 3.43
N LEU A 200 1.88 -17.15 2.53
CA LEU A 200 2.92 -17.44 1.53
C LEU A 200 4.24 -17.87 2.18
N ALA A 201 4.71 -17.12 3.18
CA ALA A 201 5.95 -17.46 3.90
C ALA A 201 5.85 -18.82 4.62
N GLY A 202 4.66 -19.18 5.12
CA GLY A 202 4.34 -20.47 5.73
C GLY A 202 4.08 -21.60 4.72
N ARG A 203 4.24 -21.36 3.41
CA ARG A 203 3.91 -22.30 2.32
C ARG A 203 2.44 -22.74 2.27
N GLN A 204 1.53 -21.92 2.80
CA GLN A 204 0.09 -22.13 2.83
C GLN A 204 -0.58 -21.41 1.65
N GLY A 205 -0.36 -21.94 0.44
CA GLY A 205 -0.76 -21.26 -0.80
C GLY A 205 -2.28 -21.05 -0.95
N ALA A 206 -3.11 -21.98 -0.46
CA ALA A 206 -4.57 -21.87 -0.58
C ALA A 206 -5.12 -20.75 0.33
N GLU A 207 -4.64 -20.69 1.56
CA GLU A 207 -4.99 -19.65 2.54
C GLU A 207 -4.48 -18.27 2.09
N ALA A 208 -3.25 -18.22 1.55
CA ALA A 208 -2.72 -17.00 0.94
C ALA A 208 -3.59 -16.50 -0.20
N ALA A 209 -4.01 -17.38 -1.11
CA ALA A 209 -4.86 -17.03 -2.23
C ALA A 209 -6.20 -16.44 -1.76
N ALA A 210 -6.81 -17.01 -0.71
CA ALA A 210 -8.04 -16.49 -0.13
C ALA A 210 -7.90 -15.06 0.42
N GLU A 211 -6.80 -14.76 1.13
CA GLU A 211 -6.56 -13.41 1.64
C GLU A 211 -6.31 -12.39 0.52
N PHE A 212 -5.53 -12.72 -0.50
CA PHE A 212 -5.31 -11.80 -1.64
C PHE A 212 -6.57 -11.62 -2.49
N GLN A 213 -7.37 -12.67 -2.68
CA GLN A 213 -8.65 -12.57 -3.37
C GLN A 213 -9.60 -11.62 -2.63
N LYS A 214 -9.63 -11.66 -1.29
CA LYS A 214 -10.43 -10.73 -0.47
C LYS A 214 -10.12 -9.26 -0.79
N ILE A 215 -8.85 -8.89 -1.03
CA ILE A 215 -8.46 -7.53 -1.43
C ILE A 215 -9.07 -7.17 -2.79
N LEU A 216 -9.01 -8.09 -3.75
CA LEU A 216 -9.53 -7.89 -5.11
C LEU A 216 -11.06 -7.86 -5.15
N ASP A 217 -11.74 -8.56 -4.24
CA ASP A 217 -13.19 -8.56 -4.13
C ASP A 217 -13.72 -7.25 -3.51
N HIS A 218 -12.86 -6.54 -2.77
CA HIS A 218 -13.21 -5.29 -2.07
C HIS A 218 -12.58 -4.05 -2.73
N ARG A 219 -12.61 -3.97 -4.08
CA ARG A 219 -12.08 -2.83 -4.84
C ARG A 219 -12.58 -1.46 -4.37
N GLY A 220 -13.82 -1.36 -3.88
CA GLY A 220 -14.37 -0.11 -3.36
C GLY A 220 -13.66 0.41 -2.10
N ILE A 221 -13.03 -0.47 -1.33
CA ILE A 221 -12.19 -0.13 -0.18
C ILE A 221 -10.76 0.15 -0.66
N VAL A 222 -10.21 -0.67 -1.55
CA VAL A 222 -8.81 -0.51 -2.00
C VAL A 222 -8.60 0.74 -2.86
N VAL A 223 -9.58 1.05 -3.73
CA VAL A 223 -9.48 2.12 -4.73
C VAL A 223 -8.16 2.02 -5.52
N SER A 224 -7.32 3.06 -5.46
CA SER A 224 -6.05 3.18 -6.17
C SER A 224 -4.84 2.81 -5.32
N ASP A 225 -5.04 2.21 -4.14
CA ASP A 225 -3.93 1.78 -3.29
C ASP A 225 -3.08 0.71 -4.01
N PRO A 226 -1.73 0.78 -3.92
CA PRO A 226 -0.83 -0.18 -4.57
C PRO A 226 -1.09 -1.64 -4.20
N ILE A 227 -1.66 -1.96 -3.02
CA ILE A 227 -1.98 -3.36 -2.67
C ILE A 227 -3.00 -3.96 -3.63
N GLY A 228 -3.86 -3.16 -4.26
CA GLY A 228 -4.81 -3.66 -5.26
C GLY A 228 -4.11 -4.19 -6.50
N ALA A 229 -3.05 -3.53 -6.96
CA ALA A 229 -2.24 -4.00 -8.07
C ALA A 229 -1.39 -5.21 -7.65
N VAL A 230 -0.66 -5.09 -6.53
CA VAL A 230 0.29 -6.11 -6.06
C VAL A 230 -0.41 -7.39 -5.60
N ALA A 231 -1.64 -7.34 -5.08
CA ALA A 231 -2.41 -8.53 -4.70
C ALA A 231 -2.64 -9.49 -5.88
N ARG A 232 -2.72 -9.00 -7.12
CA ARG A 232 -2.83 -9.87 -8.32
C ARG A 232 -1.59 -10.74 -8.52
N LEU A 233 -0.41 -10.14 -8.36
CA LEU A 233 0.85 -10.87 -8.43
C LEU A 233 0.96 -11.90 -7.28
N GLN A 234 0.64 -11.47 -6.05
CA GLN A 234 0.72 -12.37 -4.89
C GLN A 234 -0.29 -13.52 -4.99
N LEU A 235 -1.46 -13.30 -5.60
CA LEU A 235 -2.42 -14.35 -5.92
C LEU A 235 -1.84 -15.37 -6.91
N GLY A 236 -1.11 -14.90 -7.93
CA GLY A 236 -0.36 -15.78 -8.85
C GLY A 236 0.69 -16.63 -8.14
N ARG A 237 1.47 -16.03 -7.22
CA ARG A 237 2.45 -16.73 -6.38
C ARG A 237 1.77 -17.77 -5.48
N ALA A 238 0.63 -17.43 -4.88
CA ALA A 238 -0.14 -18.32 -4.02
C ALA A 238 -0.68 -19.54 -4.80
N PHE A 239 -1.26 -19.33 -5.99
CA PHE A 239 -1.71 -20.43 -6.84
C PHE A 239 -0.56 -21.30 -7.34
N ALA A 240 0.57 -20.70 -7.73
CA ALA A 240 1.74 -21.46 -8.16
C ALA A 240 2.26 -22.37 -7.03
N MET A 241 2.30 -21.85 -5.80
CA MET A 241 2.68 -22.59 -4.60
C MET A 241 1.73 -23.76 -4.29
N SER A 242 0.43 -23.59 -4.54
CA SER A 242 -0.59 -24.65 -4.40
C SER A 242 -0.62 -25.64 -5.57
N GLY A 243 0.22 -25.45 -6.60
CA GLY A 243 0.22 -26.28 -7.81
C GLY A 243 -0.94 -26.00 -8.78
N GLU A 244 -1.72 -24.93 -8.56
CA GLU A 244 -2.85 -24.54 -9.40
C GLU A 244 -2.40 -23.76 -10.65
N LYS A 245 -1.64 -24.42 -11.52
CA LYS A 245 -0.92 -23.82 -12.67
C LYS A 245 -1.77 -22.90 -13.55
N THR A 246 -2.97 -23.33 -13.92
CA THR A 246 -3.86 -22.53 -14.79
C THR A 246 -4.30 -21.24 -14.10
N LYS A 247 -4.63 -21.31 -12.80
CA LYS A 247 -5.01 -20.12 -12.03
C LYS A 247 -3.81 -19.21 -11.80
N ALA A 248 -2.63 -19.78 -11.53
CA ALA A 248 -1.39 -19.02 -11.43
C ALA A 248 -1.13 -18.23 -12.71
N LYS A 249 -1.09 -18.90 -13.87
CA LYS A 249 -0.89 -18.24 -15.18
C LYS A 249 -1.89 -17.12 -15.43
N THR A 250 -3.17 -17.35 -15.12
CA THR A 250 -4.22 -16.33 -15.25
C THR A 250 -3.92 -15.10 -14.38
N ALA A 251 -3.62 -15.30 -13.08
CA ALA A 251 -3.34 -14.19 -12.16
C ALA A 251 -2.07 -13.40 -12.53
N TYR A 252 -1.01 -14.06 -13.00
CA TYR A 252 0.18 -13.37 -13.54
C TYR A 252 -0.16 -12.58 -14.80
N GLN A 253 -0.94 -13.15 -15.72
CA GLN A 253 -1.39 -12.45 -16.93
C GLN A 253 -2.23 -11.22 -16.59
N ASP A 254 -3.11 -11.29 -15.58
CA ASP A 254 -3.91 -10.16 -15.13
C ASP A 254 -3.02 -9.02 -14.60
N PHE A 255 -2.00 -9.34 -13.80
CA PHE A 255 -1.01 -8.36 -13.33
C PHE A 255 -0.20 -7.76 -14.50
N LEU A 256 0.34 -8.60 -15.39
CA LEU A 256 1.14 -8.13 -16.53
C LEU A 256 0.31 -7.33 -17.54
N THR A 257 -0.98 -7.62 -17.67
CA THR A 257 -1.91 -6.85 -18.51
C THR A 257 -2.19 -5.49 -17.89
N LEU A 258 -2.39 -5.42 -16.57
CA LEU A 258 -2.52 -4.15 -15.85
C LEU A 258 -1.29 -3.27 -16.03
N TRP A 259 -0.10 -3.89 -16.03
CA TRP A 259 1.21 -3.22 -16.10
C TRP A 259 1.87 -3.30 -17.49
N LYS A 260 1.07 -3.44 -18.55
CA LYS A 260 1.58 -3.58 -19.93
C LYS A 260 2.43 -2.38 -20.39
N ASP A 261 2.07 -1.18 -19.91
CA ASP A 261 2.72 0.10 -20.20
C ASP A 261 3.50 0.66 -18.99
N ALA A 262 3.77 -0.19 -18.00
CA ALA A 262 4.48 0.20 -16.78
C ALA A 262 5.96 0.50 -17.05
N ASP A 263 6.56 1.31 -16.18
CA ASP A 263 8.00 1.60 -16.25
C ASP A 263 8.80 0.28 -16.09
N PRO A 264 9.75 -0.03 -17.00
CA PRO A 264 10.35 -1.37 -17.07
C PRO A 264 11.40 -1.65 -15.96
N ASP A 265 11.84 -0.62 -15.26
CA ASP A 265 12.84 -0.67 -14.19
C ASP A 265 12.24 -1.00 -12.81
N ILE A 266 10.92 -1.16 -12.71
CA ILE A 266 10.27 -1.49 -11.44
C ILE A 266 10.63 -2.91 -10.99
N PRO A 267 11.28 -3.11 -9.82
CA PRO A 267 11.77 -4.44 -9.40
C PRO A 267 10.71 -5.52 -9.34
N ILE A 268 9.52 -5.22 -8.78
CA ILE A 268 8.44 -6.22 -8.69
C ILE A 268 7.91 -6.67 -10.06
N LEU A 269 7.97 -5.80 -11.08
CA LEU A 269 7.58 -6.16 -12.45
C LEU A 269 8.60 -7.13 -13.07
N GLN A 270 9.88 -6.89 -12.84
CA GLN A 270 10.94 -7.78 -13.32
C GLN A 270 10.83 -9.17 -12.70
N GLN A 271 10.57 -9.24 -11.39
CA GLN A 271 10.29 -10.49 -10.68
C GLN A 271 9.07 -11.21 -11.28
N ALA A 272 7.95 -10.50 -11.44
CA ALA A 272 6.73 -11.09 -12.01
C ALA A 272 6.93 -11.67 -13.42
N LYS A 273 7.69 -10.98 -14.27
CA LYS A 273 8.02 -11.47 -15.62
C LYS A 273 8.88 -12.74 -15.59
N ALA A 274 9.89 -12.77 -14.71
CA ALA A 274 10.74 -13.94 -14.53
C ALA A 274 9.94 -15.15 -14.00
N GLU A 275 9.17 -14.94 -12.92
CA GLU A 275 8.32 -15.97 -12.32
C GLU A 275 7.29 -16.52 -13.31
N TYR A 276 6.63 -15.65 -14.10
CA TYR A 276 5.67 -16.07 -15.10
C TYR A 276 6.31 -16.92 -16.21
N ALA A 277 7.53 -16.60 -16.64
CA ALA A 277 8.25 -17.35 -17.67
C ALA A 277 8.65 -18.76 -17.20
N GLU A 278 8.81 -18.96 -15.90
CA GLU A 278 9.11 -20.27 -15.30
C GLU A 278 7.86 -21.14 -15.11
N LEU A 279 6.65 -20.59 -15.28
CA LEU A 279 5.43 -21.37 -15.10
C LEU A 279 5.24 -22.41 -16.23
N PRO A 280 5.10 -23.71 -15.89
CA PRO A 280 4.93 -24.79 -16.86
C PRO A 280 3.60 -24.70 -17.63
#